data_AF-A0A6N2RKZ3-F1
#
_entry.id   AF-A0A6N2RKZ3-F1
#
_cell.length_a   1.000
_cell.length_b   1.000
_cell.length_c   1.000
_cell.angle_alpha   90.00
_cell.angle_beta   90.00
_cell.angle_gamma   90.00
#
_symmetry.space_group_name_H-M   'P 1'
#
loop_
_entity.id
_entity.type
_entity.pdbx_description
1 polymer ?
#
loop_
_entity_poly.entity_id
_entity_poly.type
_entity_poly.pdbx_seq_one_letter_code
_entity_poly.pdbx_strand_id
1 'polypeptide(L)'
;MTQQQIVLIVLAVVIILAGIFLAVKGKPSMIRERFASGVSPENERKFMMTIGGAVSVMGLDLLILQLLSLRMKLSSEQTLLVLGAGLVVFVAIILIGQKYYRR
;
A
#
# COMPACT_ATOMS: atom_id res chain seq x y z
N MET A 1 -15.67 18.17 -10.90
CA MET A 1 -14.73 17.65 -9.89
C MET A 1 -14.88 18.51 -8.64
N THR A 2 -15.28 17.94 -7.50
CA THR A 2 -15.46 18.73 -6.27
C THR A 2 -14.12 18.93 -5.55
N GLN A 3 -14.03 19.93 -4.65
CA GLN A 3 -12.82 20.13 -3.83
C GLN A 3 -12.45 18.87 -3.04
N GLN A 4 -13.45 18.16 -2.49
CA GLN A 4 -13.24 16.90 -1.78
C GLN A 4 -12.60 15.83 -2.68
N GLN A 5 -13.07 15.68 -3.92
CA GLN A 5 -12.50 14.73 -4.87
C GLN A 5 -11.03 15.07 -5.21
N ILE A 6 -10.70 16.35 -5.36
CA ILE A 6 -9.33 16.81 -5.62
C ILE A 6 -8.43 16.46 -4.43
N VAL A 7 -8.86 16.75 -3.19
CA VAL A 7 -8.10 16.42 -1.99
C VAL A 7 -7.84 14.91 -1.88
N LEU A 8 -8.84 14.08 -2.17
CA LEU A 8 -8.69 12.62 -2.13
C LEU A 8 -7.70 12.10 -3.18
N ILE A 9 -7.70 12.66 -4.39
CA ILE A 9 -6.70 12.30 -5.41
C ILE A 9 -5.29 12.70 -4.97
N VAL A 10 -5.13 13.92 -4.46
CA VAL A 10 -3.83 14.40 -3.97
C VAL A 10 -3.33 13.49 -2.84
N LEU A 11 -4.20 13.12 -1.90
CA LEU A 11 -3.86 12.20 -0.83
C LEU A 11 -3.44 10.82 -1.36
N ALA A 12 -4.18 10.27 -2.33
CA ALA A 12 -3.84 9.00 -2.96
C ALA A 12 -2.44 9.06 -3.61
N VAL A 13 -2.13 10.12 -4.34
CA VAL A 13 -0.80 10.35 -4.94
C VAL A 13 0.29 10.44 -3.87
N VAL A 14 0.04 11.15 -2.77
CA VAL A 14 0.99 11.23 -1.64
C VAL A 14 1.26 9.86 -1.03
N ILE A 15 0.23 9.03 -0.84
CA ILE A 15 0.38 7.67 -0.33
C ILE A 15 1.20 6.80 -1.29
N ILE A 16 0.95 6.90 -2.60
CA ILE A 16 1.74 6.18 -3.62
C ILE A 16 3.21 6.56 -3.52
N LEU A 17 3.51 7.86 -3.49
CA LEU A 17 4.88 8.38 -3.38
C LEU A 17 5.54 7.98 -2.07
N ALA A 18 4.81 7.97 -0.95
CA ALA A 18 5.31 7.48 0.33
C ALA A 18 5.67 5.98 0.26
N GLY A 19 4.82 5.15 -0.36
CA GLY A 19 5.12 3.74 -0.57
C GLY A 19 6.37 3.51 -1.43
N ILE A 20 6.51 4.27 -2.54
CA ILE A 20 7.70 4.22 -3.39
C ILE A 20 8.94 4.66 -2.61
N PHE A 21 8.83 5.72 -1.83
CA PHE A 21 9.92 6.19 -0.98
C PHE A 21 10.36 5.13 0.02
N LEU A 22 9.41 4.44 0.68
CA LEU A 22 9.72 3.34 1.60
C LEU A 22 10.38 2.17 0.86
N ALA A 23 9.93 1.84 -0.35
CA ALA A 23 10.53 0.76 -1.12
C ALA A 23 11.97 1.07 -1.57
N VAL A 24 12.22 2.31 -2.01
CA VAL A 24 13.52 2.70 -2.58
C VAL A 24 14.50 3.20 -1.51
N LYS A 25 14.04 4.01 -0.55
CA LYS A 25 14.88 4.68 0.46
C LYS A 25 14.61 4.25 1.90
N GLY A 26 13.58 3.43 2.13
CA GLY A 26 13.26 2.93 3.47
C GLY A 26 14.42 2.16 4.08
N LYS A 27 14.79 2.55 5.30
CA LYS A 27 15.86 1.86 6.05
C LYS A 27 15.30 0.56 6.61
N PRO A 28 15.95 -0.59 6.39
CA PRO A 28 15.51 -1.87 6.96
C PRO A 28 15.44 -1.86 8.50
N SER A 29 16.20 -0.98 9.16
CA SER A 29 16.11 -0.77 10.62
C SER A 29 14.72 -0.36 11.10
N MET A 30 13.88 0.25 10.25
CA MET A 30 12.50 0.64 10.59
C MET A 30 11.57 -0.55 10.84
N ILE A 31 11.92 -1.72 10.31
CA ILE A 31 11.14 -2.95 10.41
C ILE A 31 11.89 -4.04 11.16
N ARG A 32 13.19 -3.84 11.45
CA ARG A 32 14.10 -4.81 12.09
C ARG A 32 13.55 -5.36 13.42
N GLU A 33 12.96 -4.51 14.26
CA GLU A 33 12.35 -4.93 15.53
C GLU A 33 11.19 -5.91 15.34
N ARG A 34 10.60 -5.98 14.14
CA ARG A 34 9.54 -6.92 13.81
C ARG A 34 10.07 -8.28 13.33
N PHE A 35 11.37 -8.45 13.13
CA PHE A 35 11.96 -9.74 12.73
C PHE A 35 12.43 -10.56 13.93
N ALA A 36 12.47 -11.89 13.76
CA ALA A 36 13.17 -12.74 14.70
C ALA A 36 14.70 -12.52 14.57
N SER A 37 15.43 -12.71 15.66
CA SER A 37 16.90 -12.66 15.65
C SER A 37 17.45 -13.67 14.62
N GLY A 38 18.27 -13.20 13.67
CA GLY A 38 18.94 -14.07 12.69
C GLY A 38 18.51 -13.87 11.22
N VAL A 39 17.58 -12.97 10.93
CA VAL A 39 17.21 -12.63 9.54
C VAL A 39 18.31 -11.82 8.88
N SER A 40 18.68 -12.19 7.65
CA SER A 40 19.74 -11.51 6.90
C SER A 40 19.35 -10.05 6.55
N PRO A 41 20.31 -9.11 6.51
CA PRO A 41 20.04 -7.73 6.09
C PRO A 41 19.40 -7.62 4.69
N GLU A 42 19.69 -8.59 3.82
CA GLU A 42 19.08 -8.68 2.48
C GLU A 42 17.58 -8.98 2.56
N ASN A 43 17.18 -9.92 3.41
CA ASN A 43 15.77 -10.26 3.61
C ASN A 43 15.01 -9.11 4.30
N GLU A 44 15.64 -8.43 5.28
CA GLU A 44 15.08 -7.20 5.85
C GLU A 44 14.80 -6.16 4.76
N ARG A 45 15.75 -5.96 3.82
CA ARG A 45 15.58 -5.03 2.69
C ARG A 45 14.46 -5.43 1.74
N LYS A 46 14.37 -6.72 1.37
CA LYS A 46 13.28 -7.24 0.52
C LYS A 46 11.92 -7.11 1.18
N PHE A 47 11.84 -7.31 2.49
CA PHE A 47 10.60 -7.05 3.22
C PHE A 47 10.27 -5.56 3.27
N MET A 48 11.25 -4.66 3.45
CA MET A 48 11.01 -3.21 3.39
C MET A 48 10.43 -2.79 2.04
N MET A 49 10.97 -3.34 0.95
CA MET A 49 10.44 -3.15 -0.40
C MET A 49 9.00 -3.64 -0.52
N THR A 50 8.70 -4.79 0.09
CA THR A 50 7.35 -5.36 0.11
C THR A 50 6.36 -4.47 0.87
N ILE A 51 6.76 -3.92 2.03
CA ILE A 51 5.97 -2.96 2.80
C ILE A 51 5.70 -1.69 1.97
N GLY A 52 6.74 -1.13 1.35
CA GLY A 52 6.60 0.05 0.50
C GLY A 52 5.66 -0.21 -0.68
N GLY A 53 5.80 -1.35 -1.35
CA GLY A 53 4.91 -1.78 -2.43
C GLY A 53 3.45 -1.94 -1.97
N ALA A 54 3.22 -2.55 -0.80
CA ALA A 54 1.88 -2.70 -0.22
C ALA A 54 1.23 -1.32 0.06
N VAL A 55 1.99 -0.37 0.62
CA VAL A 55 1.52 1.01 0.85
C VAL A 55 1.16 1.69 -0.47
N SER A 56 1.99 1.54 -1.52
CA SER A 56 1.67 2.08 -2.85
C SER A 56 0.39 1.47 -3.44
N VAL A 57 0.13 0.18 -3.22
CA VAL A 57 -1.11 -0.47 -3.67
C VAL A 57 -2.34 0.12 -2.98
N MET A 58 -2.29 0.43 -1.68
CA MET A 58 -3.41 1.13 -1.02
C MET A 58 -3.66 2.51 -1.62
N GLY A 59 -2.59 3.25 -1.93
CA GLY A 59 -2.72 4.54 -2.61
C GLY A 59 -3.32 4.40 -4.02
N LEU A 60 -2.97 3.35 -4.76
CA LEU A 60 -3.55 3.05 -6.07
C LEU A 60 -5.03 2.66 -5.98
N ASP A 61 -5.42 1.87 -4.98
CA ASP A 61 -6.83 1.51 -4.76
C ASP A 61 -7.70 2.76 -4.52
N LEU A 62 -7.25 3.65 -3.65
CA LEU A 62 -7.91 4.94 -3.42
C LEU A 62 -7.97 5.80 -4.68
N LEU A 63 -6.90 5.80 -5.48
CA LEU A 63 -6.88 6.54 -6.74
C LEU A 63 -7.88 5.96 -7.74
N ILE A 64 -7.95 4.63 -7.88
CA ILE A 64 -8.89 3.94 -8.77
C ILE A 64 -10.33 4.25 -8.35
N LEU A 65 -10.65 4.14 -7.05
CA LEU A 65 -11.97 4.48 -6.53
C LEU A 65 -12.35 5.93 -6.90
N GLN A 66 -11.40 6.85 -6.70
CA GLN A 66 -11.63 8.25 -6.96
C GLN A 66 -11.81 8.54 -8.45
N LEU A 67 -11.03 7.89 -9.34
CA LEU A 67 -11.19 7.99 -10.79
C LEU A 67 -12.51 7.39 -11.28
N LEU A 68 -12.93 6.24 -10.74
CA LEU A 68 -14.23 5.64 -11.02
C LEU A 68 -15.38 6.57 -10.64
N SER A 69 -15.28 7.22 -9.47
CA SER A 69 -16.28 8.21 -9.01
C SER A 69 -16.41 9.45 -9.90
N LEU A 70 -15.41 9.73 -10.76
CA LEU A 70 -15.48 10.80 -11.76
C LEU A 70 -16.24 10.37 -13.02
N ARG A 71 -16.33 9.07 -13.29
CA ARG A 71 -16.97 8.50 -14.48
C ARG A 71 -18.39 8.02 -14.21
N MET A 72 -18.67 7.55 -13.00
CA MET A 72 -19.97 7.01 -12.61
C MET A 72 -20.30 7.32 -11.15
N LYS A 73 -21.59 7.36 -10.81
CA LYS A 73 -22.03 7.39 -9.41
C LYS A 73 -21.87 5.99 -8.83
N LEU A 74 -20.94 5.83 -7.90
CA LEU A 74 -20.75 4.58 -7.17
C LEU A 74 -21.77 4.49 -6.03
N SER A 75 -22.42 3.34 -5.88
CA SER A 75 -23.17 3.03 -4.67
C SER A 75 -22.22 2.77 -3.49
N SER A 76 -22.73 2.80 -2.27
CA SER A 76 -21.96 2.45 -1.07
C SER A 76 -21.42 1.01 -1.16
N GLU A 77 -22.20 0.07 -1.71
CA GLU A 77 -21.78 -1.32 -1.90
C GLU A 77 -20.62 -1.42 -2.89
N GLN A 78 -20.69 -0.73 -4.04
CA GLN A 78 -19.61 -0.71 -5.02
C GLN A 78 -18.34 -0.07 -4.46
N THR A 79 -18.49 1.00 -3.67
CA THR A 79 -17.37 1.65 -2.98
C THR A 79 -16.69 0.69 -2.01
N LEU A 80 -17.47 -0.03 -1.21
CA LEU A 80 -16.96 -1.04 -0.27
C LEU A 80 -16.29 -2.22 -0.98
N LEU A 81 -16.81 -2.66 -2.13
CA LEU A 81 -16.20 -3.74 -2.91
C LEU A 81 -14.82 -3.36 -3.43
N VAL A 82 -14.65 -2.13 -3.94
CA VAL A 82 -13.34 -1.63 -4.39
C VAL A 82 -12.36 -1.56 -3.22
N LEU A 83 -12.74 -0.89 -2.12
CA LEU A 83 -11.88 -0.79 -0.93
C LEU A 83 -11.55 -2.16 -0.31
N GLY A 84 -12.52 -3.07 -0.32
CA GLY A 84 -12.34 -4.44 0.15
C GLY A 84 -11.32 -5.20 -0.72
N ALA A 85 -11.39 -5.04 -2.04
CA ALA A 85 -10.40 -5.63 -2.95
C ALA A 85 -8.99 -5.07 -2.68
N GLY A 86 -8.86 -3.74 -2.53
CA GLY A 86 -7.60 -3.11 -2.16
C GLY A 86 -7.01 -3.64 -0.86
N LEU A 87 -7.84 -3.81 0.17
CA LEU A 87 -7.44 -4.37 1.46
C LEU A 87 -6.96 -5.82 1.33
N VAL A 88 -7.66 -6.66 0.58
CA VAL A 88 -7.27 -8.06 0.35
C VAL A 88 -5.90 -8.13 -0.33
N VAL A 89 -5.68 -7.32 -1.37
CA VAL A 89 -4.39 -7.28 -2.07
C VAL A 89 -3.28 -6.77 -1.14
N PHE A 90 -3.54 -5.71 -0.36
CA PHE A 90 -2.60 -5.20 0.64
C PHE A 90 -2.18 -6.30 1.63
N VAL A 91 -3.15 -6.99 2.25
CA VAL A 91 -2.87 -8.06 3.21
C VAL A 91 -2.12 -9.22 2.55
N ALA A 92 -2.50 -9.61 1.33
CA ALA A 92 -1.84 -10.69 0.60
C ALA A 92 -0.35 -10.38 0.35
N ILE A 93 -0.03 -9.16 -0.09
CA ILE A 93 1.37 -8.72 -0.32
C ILE A 93 2.17 -8.80 0.98
N ILE A 94 1.60 -8.34 2.10
CA ILE A 94 2.26 -8.37 3.41
C ILE A 94 2.51 -9.81 3.88
N LEU A 95 1.50 -10.69 3.76
CA LEU A 95 1.62 -12.10 4.15
C LEU A 95 2.67 -12.83 3.31
N ILE A 96 2.71 -12.57 2.01
CA ILE A 96 3.75 -13.09 1.10
C ILE A 96 5.12 -12.60 1.57
N GLY A 97 5.29 -11.29 1.81
CA GLY A 97 6.54 -10.73 2.33
C GLY A 97 6.98 -11.39 3.64
N GLN A 98 6.04 -11.62 4.56
CA GLN A 98 6.34 -12.28 5.83
C GLN A 98 6.77 -13.73 5.62
N LYS A 99 6.10 -14.46 4.74
CA LYS A 99 6.40 -15.86 4.44
C LYS A 99 7.80 -16.03 3.84
N TYR A 100 8.21 -15.16 2.92
CA TYR A 100 9.45 -15.30 2.17
C TYR A 100 10.67 -14.61 2.81
N TYR A 101 10.47 -13.54 3.58
CA TYR A 101 11.58 -12.70 4.05
C TYR A 101 11.69 -12.57 5.57
N ARG A 102 10.65 -12.93 6.34
CA ARG A 102 10.68 -12.80 7.81
C ARG A 102 11.00 -14.10 8.55
N ARG A 103 10.67 -15.26 7.96
CA ARG A 103 10.98 -16.57 8.53
C ARG A 103 12.41 -16.98 8.25
#